data_AF-A0A4P2QQY1-F1
#
_entry.id   AF-A0A4P2QQY1-F1
#
_cell.length_a   1.000
_cell.length_b   1.000
_cell.length_c   1.000
_cell.angle_alpha   90.00
_cell.angle_beta   90.00
_cell.angle_gamma   90.00
#
_symmetry.space_group_name_H-M   'P 1'
#
loop_
_entity.id
_entity.type
_entity.pdbx_description
1 polymer ?
#
loop_
_entity_poly.entity_id
_entity_poly.type
_entity_poly.pdbx_seq_one_letter_code
_entity_poly.pdbx_strand_id
1 'polypeptide(L)'
;MAALTKARDTKRASAHVLPERLHLGVATTTTIFQGGIVAKNASGYAVPASTSAGLIAVGVAQETVTNSGADGAKLVLVHPGVFLFANSSAGDQITVADLYKVCWLVDDQTVAKTSGSGSRSSAGIVIAVDSAGVHVLISPSIGAQAAAVPSIQAGTATLVAGTVTISTAAITASSRIIVTMKDPGAGALTGFADLDVPAANRTPGTPGSFVVNAVNTSAAVINTAVCTFDWLVIG
;
A
#
# COMPACT_ATOMS: atom_id res chain seq x y z
N MET A 1 12.72 11.99 30.25
CA MET A 1 13.19 10.64 29.86
C MET A 1 13.95 10.05 31.02
N ALA A 2 13.54 8.89 31.53
CA ALA A 2 14.28 8.20 32.58
C ALA A 2 15.50 7.48 31.95
N ALA A 3 16.70 7.83 32.40
CA ALA A 3 17.92 7.16 31.98
C ALA A 3 18.09 5.82 32.70
N LEU A 4 18.73 4.85 32.04
CA LEU A 4 19.05 3.56 32.65
C LEU A 4 20.12 3.77 33.73
N THR A 5 19.76 3.58 35.01
CA THR A 5 20.67 3.83 36.14
C THR A 5 21.43 2.58 36.61
N LYS A 6 21.07 1.39 36.11
CA LYS A 6 21.75 0.10 36.36
C LYS A 6 21.62 -0.82 35.14
N ALA A 7 22.53 -1.79 35.03
CA ALA A 7 22.44 -2.84 34.01
C ALA A 7 21.12 -3.61 34.15
N ARG A 8 20.45 -3.88 33.02
CA ARG A 8 19.25 -4.72 32.97
C ARG A 8 19.50 -5.91 32.06
N ASP A 9 18.97 -7.06 32.43
CA ASP A 9 18.90 -8.21 31.54
C ASP A 9 17.71 -8.06 30.60
N THR A 10 17.98 -7.67 29.35
CA THR A 10 16.94 -7.55 28.32
C THR A 10 16.71 -8.93 27.71
N LYS A 11 15.71 -9.64 28.22
CA LYS A 11 15.35 -10.97 27.72
C LYS A 11 14.96 -10.88 26.24
N ARG A 12 15.62 -11.68 25.40
CA ARG A 12 15.26 -11.85 23.99
C ARG A 12 13.97 -12.65 23.91
N ALA A 13 13.05 -12.22 23.05
CA ALA A 13 11.74 -12.86 22.89
C ALA A 13 11.78 -14.14 22.03
N SER A 14 12.80 -14.31 21.18
CA SER A 14 13.00 -15.51 20.36
C SER A 14 14.48 -15.67 19.99
N ALA A 15 14.86 -16.89 19.60
CA ALA A 15 16.19 -17.20 19.05
C ALA A 15 16.33 -16.77 17.58
N HIS A 16 15.22 -16.59 16.86
CA HIS A 16 15.21 -16.23 15.44
C HIS A 16 14.88 -14.75 15.22
N VAL A 17 15.15 -14.24 14.00
CA VAL A 17 14.94 -12.83 13.62
C VAL A 17 13.47 -12.45 13.63
N LEU A 18 12.58 -13.39 13.27
CA LEU A 18 11.14 -13.28 13.45
C LEU A 18 10.72 -14.06 14.70
N PRO A 19 9.80 -13.51 15.52
CA PRO A 19 9.28 -14.25 16.65
C PRO A 19 8.52 -15.48 16.13
N GLU A 20 8.97 -16.67 16.51
CA GLU A 20 8.34 -17.94 16.14
C GLU A 20 6.89 -18.05 16.66
N ARG A 21 6.55 -17.34 17.73
CA ARG A 21 5.22 -17.32 18.32
C ARG A 21 4.90 -15.93 18.80
N LEU A 22 3.86 -15.33 18.24
CA LEU A 22 3.33 -14.06 18.69
C LEU A 22 1.98 -14.29 19.36
N HIS A 23 1.81 -13.74 20.56
CA HIS A 23 0.52 -13.73 21.24
C HIS A 23 -0.12 -12.37 21.05
N LEU A 24 -1.33 -12.34 20.51
CA LEU A 24 -2.10 -11.12 20.32
C LEU A 24 -3.44 -11.23 21.03
N GLY A 25 -3.86 -10.15 21.69
CA GLY A 25 -5.21 -10.04 22.24
C GLY A 25 -6.23 -10.03 21.12
N VAL A 26 -7.20 -10.93 21.17
CA VAL A 26 -8.30 -11.03 20.19
C VAL A 26 -9.32 -9.94 20.44
N ALA A 27 -9.82 -9.30 19.38
CA ALA A 27 -10.88 -8.31 19.50
C ALA A 27 -12.16 -8.90 20.13
N THR A 28 -13.01 -8.04 20.68
CA THR A 28 -14.31 -8.43 21.25
C THR A 28 -15.17 -9.15 20.21
N THR A 29 -15.99 -10.11 20.67
CA THR A 29 -16.96 -10.86 19.85
C THR A 29 -16.37 -11.42 18.53
N THR A 30 -15.11 -11.85 18.54
CA THR A 30 -14.37 -12.23 17.34
C THR A 30 -13.96 -13.70 17.42
N THR A 31 -14.13 -14.42 16.32
CA THR A 31 -13.58 -15.77 16.15
C THR A 31 -12.48 -15.75 15.11
N ILE A 32 -11.35 -16.36 15.44
CA ILE A 32 -10.22 -16.59 14.54
C ILE A 32 -10.06 -18.09 14.42
N PHE A 33 -10.15 -18.60 13.20
CA PHE A 33 -9.96 -20.02 12.92
C PHE A 33 -8.49 -20.36 12.73
N GLN A 34 -8.11 -21.56 13.19
CA GLN A 34 -6.79 -22.12 12.94
C GLN A 34 -6.51 -22.18 11.42
N GLY A 35 -5.30 -21.80 11.02
CA GLY A 35 -4.91 -21.73 9.60
C GLY A 35 -5.31 -20.43 8.90
N GLY A 36 -6.19 -19.62 9.50
CA GLY A 36 -6.59 -18.33 8.96
C GLY A 36 -5.50 -17.27 9.12
N ILE A 37 -5.47 -16.32 8.19
CA ILE A 37 -4.62 -15.13 8.26
C ILE A 37 -5.14 -14.23 9.38
N VAL A 38 -4.23 -13.90 10.31
CA VAL A 38 -4.51 -12.98 11.41
C VAL A 38 -3.95 -11.60 11.06
N ALA A 39 -4.81 -10.61 11.19
CA ALA A 39 -4.44 -9.21 11.08
C ALA A 39 -4.63 -8.47 12.42
N LYS A 40 -3.89 -7.38 12.59
CA LYS A 40 -4.08 -6.43 13.69
C LYS A 40 -4.90 -5.25 13.19
N ASN A 41 -5.97 -4.91 13.90
CA ASN A 41 -6.76 -3.71 13.62
C ASN A 41 -6.09 -2.42 14.13
N ALA A 42 -6.72 -1.27 13.85
CA ALA A 42 -6.25 0.04 14.30
C ALA A 42 -6.15 0.14 15.84
N SER A 43 -7.07 -0.49 16.56
CA SER A 43 -7.09 -0.55 18.03
C SER A 43 -6.00 -1.45 18.63
N GLY A 44 -5.29 -2.22 17.82
CA GLY A 44 -4.17 -3.06 18.28
C GLY A 44 -4.53 -4.52 18.58
N TYR A 45 -5.75 -4.96 18.26
CA TYR A 45 -6.23 -6.32 18.55
C TYR A 45 -6.25 -7.21 17.31
N ALA A 46 -6.10 -8.52 17.52
CA ALA A 46 -6.19 -9.54 16.49
C ALA A 46 -7.62 -9.72 15.98
N VAL A 47 -7.74 -9.72 14.66
CA VAL A 47 -8.97 -9.96 13.90
C VAL A 47 -8.65 -10.91 12.74
N PRO A 48 -9.62 -11.68 12.24
CA PRO A 48 -9.45 -12.38 10.97
C PRO A 48 -9.18 -11.34 9.85
N ALA A 49 -8.29 -11.68 8.92
CA ALA A 49 -8.05 -10.81 7.78
C ALA A 49 -9.32 -10.65 6.92
N SER A 50 -9.46 -9.47 6.33
CA SER A 50 -10.62 -9.10 5.51
C SER A 50 -10.26 -7.99 4.54
N THR A 51 -11.14 -7.72 3.59
CA THR A 51 -11.08 -6.54 2.71
C THR A 51 -11.40 -5.29 3.53
N SER A 52 -10.37 -4.77 4.20
CA SER A 52 -10.43 -3.53 4.96
C SER A 52 -9.08 -2.82 4.92
N ALA A 53 -9.11 -1.49 4.96
CA ALA A 53 -7.93 -0.66 4.99
C ALA A 53 -7.38 -0.52 6.42
N GLY A 54 -6.07 -0.33 6.55
CA GLY A 54 -5.41 -0.10 7.84
C GLY A 54 -5.23 -1.36 8.71
N LEU A 55 -5.48 -2.55 8.17
CA LEU A 55 -5.11 -3.81 8.80
C LEU A 55 -3.61 -4.07 8.61
N ILE A 56 -2.98 -4.65 9.62
CA ILE A 56 -1.59 -5.12 9.53
C ILE A 56 -1.60 -6.64 9.59
N ALA A 57 -1.29 -7.32 8.49
CA ALA A 57 -1.13 -8.77 8.47
C ALA A 57 0.03 -9.20 9.38
N VAL A 58 -0.22 -10.14 10.27
CA VAL A 58 0.75 -10.57 11.29
C VAL A 58 1.31 -11.94 10.96
N GLY A 59 0.46 -12.89 10.57
CA GLY A 59 0.82 -14.27 10.32
C GLY A 59 -0.42 -15.16 10.28
N VAL A 60 -0.22 -16.46 10.52
CA VAL A 60 -1.29 -17.47 10.51
C VAL A 60 -1.60 -17.96 11.92
N ALA A 61 -2.88 -18.06 12.26
CA ALA A 61 -3.35 -18.59 13.53
C ALA A 61 -2.99 -20.06 13.69
N GLN A 62 -2.39 -20.42 14.82
CA GLN A 62 -2.03 -21.80 15.13
C GLN A 62 -3.13 -22.56 15.89
N GLU A 63 -4.18 -21.85 16.30
CA GLU A 63 -5.29 -22.37 17.10
C GLU A 63 -6.57 -21.61 16.74
N THR A 64 -7.72 -22.25 16.98
CA THR A 64 -9.02 -21.60 16.85
C THR A 64 -9.39 -20.94 18.17
N VAL A 65 -9.61 -19.63 18.15
CA VAL A 65 -9.96 -18.84 19.36
C VAL A 65 -11.21 -18.02 19.11
N THR A 66 -12.21 -18.22 19.96
CA THR A 66 -13.41 -17.37 20.02
C THR A 66 -13.36 -16.49 21.27
N ASN A 67 -13.24 -15.18 21.09
CA ASN A 67 -13.36 -14.21 22.17
C ASN A 67 -14.79 -13.66 22.23
N SER A 68 -15.52 -13.97 23.29
CA SER A 68 -16.85 -13.42 23.57
C SER A 68 -16.83 -12.33 24.64
N GLY A 69 -15.66 -12.00 25.18
CA GLY A 69 -15.46 -10.96 26.19
C GLY A 69 -14.90 -9.66 25.60
N ALA A 70 -14.41 -8.77 26.48
CA ALA A 70 -13.76 -7.52 26.08
C ALA A 70 -12.51 -7.76 25.21
N ASP A 71 -12.02 -6.70 24.57
CA ASP A 71 -10.80 -6.77 23.77
C ASP A 71 -9.62 -7.31 24.58
N GLY A 72 -8.91 -8.30 24.02
CA GLY A 72 -7.75 -8.92 24.66
C GLY A 72 -8.07 -9.89 25.80
N ALA A 73 -9.34 -10.18 26.08
CA ALA A 73 -9.73 -11.17 27.09
C ALA A 73 -9.25 -12.59 26.75
N LYS A 74 -9.04 -12.87 25.46
CA LYS A 74 -8.33 -14.07 24.98
C LYS A 74 -7.14 -13.68 24.14
N LEU A 75 -6.12 -14.53 24.16
CA LEU A 75 -4.96 -14.44 23.30
C LEU A 75 -5.07 -15.48 22.19
N VAL A 76 -4.56 -15.16 21.01
CA VAL A 76 -4.36 -16.11 19.91
C VAL A 76 -2.87 -16.22 19.62
N LEU A 77 -2.41 -17.46 19.42
CA LEU A 77 -1.05 -17.75 18.97
C LEU A 77 -0.95 -17.63 17.45
N VAL A 78 -0.05 -16.76 16.99
CA VAL A 78 0.16 -16.44 15.57
C VAL A 78 1.60 -16.74 15.19
N HIS A 79 1.78 -17.36 14.01
CA HIS A 79 3.09 -17.64 13.44
C HIS A 79 3.31 -16.79 12.17
N PRO A 80 4.29 -15.87 12.15
CA PRO A 80 4.74 -15.22 10.93
C PRO A 80 5.61 -16.18 10.10
N GLY A 81 5.55 -16.12 8.77
CA GLY A 81 6.27 -17.07 7.91
C GLY A 81 5.74 -17.11 6.49
N VAL A 82 6.12 -18.14 5.74
CA VAL A 82 5.63 -18.41 4.38
C VAL A 82 4.53 -19.46 4.44
N PHE A 83 3.36 -19.14 3.91
CA PHE A 83 2.19 -20.02 3.94
C PHE A 83 1.45 -20.00 2.59
N LEU A 84 0.77 -21.10 2.29
CA LEU A 84 -0.05 -21.25 1.10
C LEU A 84 -1.45 -20.69 1.33
N PHE A 85 -1.90 -19.81 0.43
CA PHE A 85 -3.23 -19.22 0.45
C PHE A 85 -3.95 -19.40 -0.88
N ALA A 86 -5.28 -19.30 -0.86
CA ALA A 86 -6.08 -19.26 -2.07
C ALA A 86 -5.73 -18.01 -2.89
N ASN A 87 -5.72 -18.18 -4.21
CA ASN A 87 -5.49 -17.08 -5.14
C ASN A 87 -6.84 -16.48 -5.56
N SER A 88 -6.89 -15.15 -5.66
CA SER A 88 -7.97 -14.47 -6.37
C SER A 88 -8.02 -14.91 -7.84
N SER A 89 -9.09 -14.56 -8.54
CA SER A 89 -9.36 -15.01 -9.90
C SER A 89 -9.40 -13.85 -10.91
N ALA A 90 -9.44 -14.20 -12.20
CA ALA A 90 -9.53 -13.26 -13.32
C ALA A 90 -8.43 -12.16 -13.27
N GLY A 91 -8.81 -10.89 -13.46
CA GLY A 91 -7.86 -9.77 -13.52
C GLY A 91 -7.10 -9.49 -12.22
N ASP A 92 -7.49 -10.11 -11.12
CA ASP A 92 -6.92 -9.92 -9.78
C ASP A 92 -6.13 -11.14 -9.30
N GLN A 93 -6.00 -12.16 -10.16
CA GLN A 93 -5.19 -13.35 -9.93
C GLN A 93 -3.69 -13.00 -9.88
N ILE A 94 -3.00 -13.53 -8.88
CA ILE A 94 -1.55 -13.45 -8.73
C ILE A 94 -0.90 -14.48 -9.64
N THR A 95 0.09 -14.06 -10.43
CA THR A 95 0.77 -14.92 -11.40
C THR A 95 2.27 -15.00 -11.13
N VAL A 96 3.00 -15.83 -11.89
CA VAL A 96 4.46 -15.91 -11.83
C VAL A 96 5.12 -14.55 -12.08
N ALA A 97 4.48 -13.65 -12.84
CA ALA A 97 4.97 -12.29 -13.06
C ALA A 97 4.92 -11.40 -11.80
N ASP A 98 4.25 -11.86 -10.75
CA ASP A 98 4.04 -11.14 -9.49
C ASP A 98 4.89 -11.70 -8.34
N LEU A 99 5.78 -12.66 -8.61
CA LEU A 99 6.77 -13.12 -7.64
C LEU A 99 7.58 -11.94 -7.07
N TYR A 100 7.80 -11.99 -5.76
CA TYR A 100 8.51 -10.99 -4.96
C TYR A 100 7.84 -9.61 -4.89
N LYS A 101 6.60 -9.47 -5.37
CA LYS A 101 5.78 -8.27 -5.20
C LYS A 101 4.85 -8.40 -3.99
N VAL A 102 4.34 -7.26 -3.54
CA VAL A 102 3.29 -7.19 -2.51
C VAL A 102 1.97 -7.74 -3.05
N CYS A 103 1.29 -8.53 -2.24
CA CYS A 103 -0.09 -8.98 -2.46
C CYS A 103 -1.02 -8.46 -1.35
N TRP A 104 -2.33 -8.59 -1.57
CA TRP A 104 -3.36 -7.90 -0.79
C TRP A 104 -4.37 -8.87 -0.20
N LEU A 105 -4.89 -8.54 0.99
CA LEU A 105 -5.87 -9.37 1.71
C LEU A 105 -7.24 -9.25 1.05
N VAL A 106 -7.83 -10.38 0.66
CA VAL A 106 -9.25 -10.45 0.28
C VAL A 106 -10.08 -10.87 1.50
N ASP A 107 -9.66 -11.97 2.12
CA ASP A 107 -10.24 -12.56 3.33
C ASP A 107 -9.13 -13.30 4.11
N ASP A 108 -9.51 -14.12 5.09
CA ASP A 108 -8.61 -14.85 5.98
C ASP A 108 -8.00 -16.13 5.37
N GLN A 109 -8.28 -16.43 4.10
CA GLN A 109 -7.69 -17.55 3.37
C GLN A 109 -7.30 -17.21 1.92
N THR A 110 -7.61 -16.01 1.43
CA THR A 110 -7.46 -15.60 0.02
C THR A 110 -6.66 -14.30 -0.13
N VAL A 111 -5.74 -14.29 -1.09
CA VAL A 111 -4.92 -13.13 -1.46
C VAL A 111 -5.12 -12.68 -2.91
N ALA A 112 -4.87 -11.41 -3.17
CA ALA A 112 -5.10 -10.76 -4.45
C ALA A 112 -3.90 -9.97 -4.97
N LYS A 113 -3.87 -9.75 -6.28
CA LYS A 113 -2.86 -8.95 -6.97
C LYS A 113 -2.99 -7.46 -6.69
N THR A 114 -4.20 -6.95 -6.56
CA THR A 114 -4.48 -5.51 -6.44
C THR A 114 -5.04 -5.14 -5.07
N SER A 115 -4.82 -3.89 -4.67
CA SER A 115 -5.37 -3.31 -3.44
C SER A 115 -6.87 -3.03 -3.51
N GLY A 116 -7.55 -3.31 -4.63
CA GLY A 116 -8.95 -2.94 -4.85
C GLY A 116 -9.16 -1.43 -4.69
N SER A 117 -8.30 -0.62 -5.32
CA SER A 117 -8.29 0.84 -5.19
C SER A 117 -8.07 1.34 -3.75
N GLY A 118 -7.26 0.63 -2.96
CA GLY A 118 -6.91 1.00 -1.58
C GLY A 118 -7.87 0.49 -0.50
N SER A 119 -8.86 -0.32 -0.86
CA SER A 119 -9.79 -0.95 0.09
C SER A 119 -9.18 -2.13 0.85
N ARG A 120 -8.12 -2.74 0.32
CA ARG A 120 -7.44 -3.89 0.92
C ARG A 120 -6.13 -3.49 1.55
N SER A 121 -5.82 -4.12 2.68
CA SER A 121 -4.51 -4.02 3.30
C SER A 121 -3.54 -5.04 2.71
N SER A 122 -2.25 -4.76 2.77
CA SER A 122 -1.22 -5.68 2.29
C SER A 122 -1.18 -6.95 3.12
N ALA A 123 -1.14 -8.10 2.45
CA ALA A 123 -0.99 -9.41 3.09
C ALA A 123 0.48 -9.72 3.36
N GLY A 124 1.35 -9.52 2.37
CA GLY A 124 2.75 -9.92 2.42
C GLY A 124 3.41 -9.91 1.04
N ILE A 125 4.54 -10.62 0.92
CA ILE A 125 5.28 -10.76 -0.34
C ILE A 125 5.05 -12.14 -0.94
N VAL A 126 4.78 -12.21 -2.24
CA VAL A 126 4.63 -13.47 -2.97
C VAL A 126 5.98 -14.16 -3.12
N ILE A 127 6.07 -15.42 -2.70
CA ILE A 127 7.30 -16.24 -2.73
C ILE A 127 7.24 -17.30 -3.83
N ALA A 128 6.09 -17.93 -4.02
CA ALA A 128 5.86 -18.91 -5.07
C ALA A 128 4.38 -18.91 -5.47
N VAL A 129 4.11 -19.34 -6.70
CA VAL A 129 2.75 -19.60 -7.20
C VAL A 129 2.75 -21.02 -7.74
N ASP A 130 1.82 -21.84 -7.27
CA ASP A 130 1.64 -23.21 -7.73
C ASP A 130 0.16 -23.47 -8.07
N SER A 131 -0.17 -24.70 -8.46
CA SER A 131 -1.54 -25.07 -8.81
C SER A 131 -2.49 -25.13 -7.61
N ALA A 132 -1.96 -25.20 -6.38
CA ALA A 132 -2.74 -25.23 -5.15
C ALA A 132 -3.02 -23.81 -4.62
N GLY A 133 -2.21 -22.82 -4.97
CA GLY A 133 -2.41 -21.42 -4.58
C GLY A 133 -1.15 -20.57 -4.66
N VAL A 134 -1.03 -19.65 -3.71
CA VAL A 134 0.07 -18.68 -3.63
C VAL A 134 0.77 -18.79 -2.29
N HIS A 135 2.08 -19.02 -2.31
CA HIS A 135 2.92 -18.95 -1.11
C HIS A 135 3.28 -17.50 -0.82
N VAL A 136 2.88 -17.00 0.35
CA VAL A 136 3.10 -15.61 0.75
C VAL A 136 3.90 -15.56 2.04
N LEU A 137 4.98 -14.78 2.05
CA LEU A 137 5.69 -14.38 3.26
C LEU A 137 4.88 -13.30 3.99
N ILE A 138 4.27 -13.68 5.11
CA ILE A 138 3.52 -12.80 5.99
C ILE A 138 4.34 -12.52 7.25
N SER A 139 4.50 -11.24 7.56
CA SER A 139 5.10 -10.79 8.81
C SER A 139 4.60 -9.39 9.21
N PRO A 140 4.64 -9.03 10.50
CA PRO A 140 4.15 -7.74 10.97
C PRO A 140 4.92 -6.55 10.38
N SER A 141 6.21 -6.74 10.09
CA SER A 141 7.07 -5.68 9.52
C SER A 141 6.78 -5.43 8.05
N ILE A 142 6.35 -6.43 7.29
CA ILE A 142 5.98 -6.27 5.89
C ILE A 142 4.55 -5.73 5.77
N GLY A 143 3.62 -6.23 6.58
CA GLY A 143 2.22 -5.78 6.60
C GLY A 143 2.03 -4.32 7.01
N ALA A 144 2.97 -3.75 7.77
CA ALA A 144 2.95 -2.34 8.17
C ALA A 144 3.52 -1.39 7.09
N GLN A 145 4.46 -1.85 6.26
CA GLN A 145 5.23 -0.99 5.34
C GLN A 145 4.44 -0.59 4.08
N ALA A 146 3.54 -1.43 3.57
CA ALA A 146 2.75 -1.11 2.37
C ALA A 146 1.55 -0.19 2.64
N ALA A 147 1.12 -0.02 3.90
CA ALA A 147 0.10 0.96 4.28
C ALA A 147 0.66 2.39 4.48
N ALA A 148 1.99 2.52 4.64
CA ALA A 148 2.62 3.79 5.06
C ALA A 148 3.35 4.54 3.93
N VAL A 149 3.65 3.88 2.79
CA VAL A 149 4.17 4.61 1.63
C VAL A 149 2.96 5.21 0.90
N PRO A 150 2.79 6.55 0.84
CA PRO A 150 1.77 7.14 0.00
C PRO A 150 1.94 6.55 -1.40
N SER A 151 0.87 6.07 -2.04
CA SER A 151 0.99 5.45 -3.36
C SER A 151 1.60 6.45 -4.32
N ILE A 152 2.90 6.30 -4.59
CA ILE A 152 3.62 7.17 -5.50
C ILE A 152 3.27 6.68 -6.91
N GLN A 153 2.42 7.43 -7.61
CA GLN A 153 2.21 7.19 -9.04
C GLN A 153 3.13 8.12 -9.82
N ALA A 154 3.89 7.56 -10.76
CA ALA A 154 4.78 8.33 -11.62
C ALA A 154 4.50 8.04 -13.10
N GLY A 155 4.85 8.99 -13.96
CA GLY A 155 4.86 8.79 -15.41
C GLY A 155 5.56 9.92 -16.14
N THR A 156 5.69 9.76 -17.45
CA THR A 156 6.25 10.75 -18.37
C THR A 156 5.18 11.16 -19.37
N ALA A 157 5.14 12.43 -19.74
CA ALA A 157 4.27 12.93 -20.80
C ALA A 157 4.95 14.00 -21.64
N THR A 158 4.39 14.27 -22.81
CA THR A 158 4.82 15.35 -23.71
C THR A 158 3.71 16.37 -23.83
N LEU A 159 4.03 17.62 -23.53
CA LEU A 159 3.19 18.78 -23.78
C LEU A 159 3.47 19.25 -25.22
N VAL A 160 2.43 19.36 -26.04
CA VAL A 160 2.55 19.67 -27.49
C VAL A 160 1.90 21.00 -27.86
N ALA A 161 0.99 21.53 -27.02
CA ALA A 161 0.27 22.78 -27.26
C ALA A 161 -0.20 23.44 -25.96
N GLY A 162 0.75 23.82 -25.10
CA GLY A 162 0.50 24.59 -23.87
C GLY A 162 -0.21 23.88 -22.71
N THR A 163 -1.02 22.87 -22.97
CA THR A 163 -1.65 22.03 -21.94
C THR A 163 -1.63 20.56 -22.35
N VAL A 164 -1.66 19.68 -21.36
CA VAL A 164 -1.89 18.25 -21.57
C VAL A 164 -2.66 17.67 -20.38
N THR A 165 -3.61 16.77 -20.66
CA THR A 165 -4.38 16.08 -19.62
C THR A 165 -3.78 14.70 -19.39
N ILE A 166 -3.48 14.39 -18.12
CA ILE A 166 -3.15 13.04 -17.68
C ILE A 166 -4.43 12.40 -17.14
N SER A 167 -4.92 11.34 -17.77
CA SER A 167 -6.19 10.67 -17.43
C SER A 167 -6.03 9.28 -16.81
N THR A 168 -4.79 8.85 -16.60
CA THR A 168 -4.47 7.51 -16.06
C THR A 168 -4.07 7.55 -14.58
N ALA A 169 -4.18 8.72 -13.93
CA ALA A 169 -3.67 8.94 -12.58
C ALA A 169 -4.75 8.74 -11.52
N ALA A 170 -4.50 7.90 -10.52
CA ALA A 170 -5.33 7.86 -9.32
C ALA A 170 -5.00 9.10 -8.48
N ILE A 171 -5.98 10.00 -8.29
CA ILE A 171 -5.80 11.22 -7.49
C ILE A 171 -6.97 11.39 -6.53
N THR A 172 -6.69 11.93 -5.34
CA THR A 172 -7.68 12.35 -4.34
C THR A 172 -7.69 13.88 -4.24
N ALA A 173 -8.65 14.43 -3.48
CA ALA A 173 -8.69 15.85 -3.20
C ALA A 173 -7.45 16.36 -2.42
N SER A 174 -6.70 15.46 -1.76
CA SER A 174 -5.52 15.79 -0.97
C SER A 174 -4.20 15.44 -1.66
N SER A 175 -4.23 14.76 -2.81
CA SER A 175 -3.02 14.34 -3.51
C SER A 175 -2.16 15.55 -3.90
N ARG A 176 -0.86 15.45 -3.63
CA ARG A 176 0.16 16.39 -4.09
C ARG A 176 0.65 15.93 -5.45
N ILE A 177 0.61 16.84 -6.43
CA ILE A 177 1.07 16.56 -7.79
C ILE A 177 2.31 17.40 -8.02
N ILE A 178 3.42 16.75 -8.32
CA ILE A 178 4.69 17.37 -8.66
C ILE A 178 4.94 17.07 -10.14
N VAL A 179 5.30 18.09 -10.89
CA VAL A 179 5.68 17.95 -12.29
C VAL A 179 7.07 18.53 -12.46
N THR A 180 7.93 17.84 -13.18
CA THR A 180 9.31 18.25 -13.39
C THR A 180 9.66 18.05 -14.85
N MET A 181 10.09 19.12 -15.49
CA MET A 181 10.48 19.05 -16.90
C MET A 181 11.74 18.20 -17.04
N LYS A 182 11.74 17.32 -18.02
CA LYS A 182 12.86 16.42 -18.31
C LYS A 182 13.85 17.06 -19.27
N ASP A 183 13.33 17.65 -20.35
CA ASP A 183 14.07 18.41 -21.34
C ASP A 183 13.14 19.50 -21.90
N PRO A 184 13.59 20.77 -22.01
CA PRO A 184 12.90 21.72 -22.86
C PRO A 184 13.13 21.25 -24.29
N GLY A 185 12.09 20.75 -24.95
CA GLY A 185 12.17 20.38 -26.37
C GLY A 185 12.76 21.53 -27.18
N ALA A 186 13.36 21.23 -28.33
CA ALA A 186 14.16 22.17 -29.14
C ALA A 186 13.39 23.37 -29.76
N GLY A 187 12.33 23.89 -29.12
CA GLY A 187 11.55 25.04 -29.54
C GLY A 187 11.17 25.96 -28.37
N ALA A 188 11.76 27.16 -28.38
CA ALA A 188 11.30 28.40 -27.74
C ALA A 188 11.05 28.40 -26.21
N LEU A 189 12.15 28.44 -25.46
CA LEU A 189 12.24 28.82 -24.04
C LEU A 189 11.87 30.29 -23.73
N THR A 190 11.39 31.07 -24.70
CA THR A 190 11.10 32.49 -24.48
C THR A 190 9.77 32.64 -23.76
N GLY A 191 9.83 33.12 -22.51
CA GLY A 191 8.65 33.41 -21.70
C GLY A 191 8.09 32.21 -20.93
N PHE A 192 8.72 31.04 -21.02
CA PHE A 192 8.36 29.86 -20.26
C PHE A 192 9.02 29.89 -18.87
N ALA A 193 8.22 29.78 -17.81
CA ALA A 193 8.67 29.92 -16.43
C ALA A 193 8.53 28.63 -15.64
N ASP A 194 7.39 27.94 -15.76
CA ASP A 194 7.13 26.71 -14.99
C ASP A 194 6.06 25.81 -15.63
N LEU A 195 5.90 24.60 -15.07
CA LEU A 195 4.74 23.75 -15.27
C LEU A 195 3.80 23.88 -14.08
N ASP A 196 2.56 24.25 -14.32
CA ASP A 196 1.54 24.35 -13.28
C ASP A 196 0.48 23.25 -13.42
N VAL A 197 -0.07 22.83 -12.28
CA VAL A 197 -1.21 21.89 -12.19
C VAL A 197 -2.30 22.52 -11.34
N PRO A 198 -3.14 23.39 -11.92
CA PRO A 198 -4.16 24.11 -11.17
C PRO A 198 -5.09 23.14 -10.42
N ALA A 199 -5.42 23.45 -9.17
CA ALA A 199 -6.32 22.63 -8.38
C ALA A 199 -7.72 22.48 -9.03
N ALA A 200 -8.19 23.52 -9.73
CA ALA A 200 -9.46 23.52 -10.46
C ALA A 200 -9.51 22.51 -11.62
N ASN A 201 -8.35 22.08 -12.13
CA ASN A 201 -8.25 21.16 -13.25
C ASN A 201 -7.94 19.72 -12.81
N ARG A 202 -8.17 19.41 -11.53
CA ARG A 202 -8.00 18.07 -10.97
C ARG A 202 -9.37 17.42 -10.80
N THR A 203 -9.51 16.20 -11.28
CA THR A 203 -10.70 15.36 -11.12
C THR A 203 -10.32 14.14 -10.30
N PRO A 204 -10.67 14.11 -9.00
CA PRO A 204 -10.46 12.94 -8.16
C PRO A 204 -11.11 11.67 -8.71
N GLY A 205 -10.42 10.54 -8.61
CA GLY A 205 -10.92 9.27 -9.10
C GLY A 205 -9.83 8.22 -9.27
N THR A 206 -10.27 7.01 -9.62
CA THR A 206 -9.41 5.86 -9.96
C THR A 206 -9.98 5.15 -11.20
N PRO A 207 -9.58 5.53 -12.43
CA PRO A 207 -8.63 6.60 -12.73
C PRO A 207 -9.26 7.99 -12.60
N GLY A 208 -8.49 8.95 -12.10
CA GLY A 208 -8.79 10.37 -12.10
C GLY A 208 -7.97 11.10 -13.18
N SER A 209 -8.02 12.42 -13.17
CA SER A 209 -7.28 13.22 -14.14
C SER A 209 -6.78 14.55 -13.61
N PHE A 210 -5.66 15.03 -14.15
CA PHE A 210 -5.18 16.39 -13.92
C PHE A 210 -4.62 17.00 -15.21
N VAL A 211 -4.71 18.33 -15.33
CA VAL A 211 -4.16 19.07 -16.47
C VAL A 211 -2.86 19.73 -16.07
N VAL A 212 -1.82 19.51 -16.87
CA VAL A 212 -0.53 20.20 -16.75
C VAL A 212 -0.50 21.32 -17.79
N ASN A 213 -0.17 22.53 -17.32
CA ASN A 213 -0.07 23.73 -18.14
C ASN A 213 1.39 24.20 -18.19
N ALA A 214 1.85 24.62 -19.37
CA ALA A 214 3.04 25.45 -19.49
C ALA A 214 2.67 26.90 -19.18
N VAL A 215 3.35 27.54 -18.23
CA VAL A 215 3.04 28.91 -17.81
C VAL A 215 4.22 29.87 -17.91
N ASN A 216 3.93 31.15 -18.08
CA ASN A 216 4.92 32.21 -18.03
C ASN A 216 5.14 32.74 -16.60
N THR A 217 6.01 33.74 -16.45
CA THR A 217 6.31 34.37 -15.14
C THR A 217 5.11 35.06 -14.50
N SER A 218 4.03 35.29 -15.26
CA SER A 218 2.76 35.83 -14.79
C SER A 218 1.69 34.74 -14.58
N ALA A 219 2.08 33.45 -14.58
CA ALA A 219 1.21 32.29 -14.49
C ALA A 219 0.17 32.16 -15.64
N ALA A 220 0.37 32.86 -16.76
CA ALA A 220 -0.48 32.72 -17.93
C ALA A 220 -0.05 31.52 -18.79
N VAL A 221 -1.02 30.75 -19.29
CA VAL A 221 -0.78 29.56 -20.11
C VAL A 221 -0.13 29.94 -21.44
N ILE A 222 0.93 29.23 -21.81
CA ILE A 222 1.68 29.42 -23.06
C ILE A 222 1.24 28.36 -24.06
N ASN A 223 0.34 28.73 -24.96
CA ASN A 223 -0.30 27.78 -25.90
C ASN A 223 0.67 27.17 -26.95
N THR A 224 1.87 27.71 -27.09
CA THR A 224 2.89 27.27 -28.06
C THR A 224 4.02 26.47 -27.43
N ALA A 225 4.03 26.30 -26.10
CA ALA A 225 5.10 25.58 -25.43
C ALA A 225 5.09 24.10 -25.81
N VAL A 226 6.27 23.49 -25.89
CA VAL A 226 6.47 22.06 -26.11
C VAL A 226 7.56 21.57 -25.16
N CYS A 227 7.26 20.56 -24.35
CA CYS A 227 8.26 19.96 -23.45
C CYS A 227 7.90 18.54 -23.07
N THR A 228 8.93 17.74 -22.76
CA THR A 228 8.74 16.47 -22.06
C THR A 228 8.90 16.68 -20.57
N PHE A 229 8.02 16.07 -19.78
CA PHE A 229 8.05 16.18 -18.33
C PHE A 229 7.72 14.84 -17.66
N ASP A 230 8.28 14.66 -16.48
CA ASP A 230 7.91 13.61 -15.56
C ASP A 230 6.92 14.17 -14.54
N TRP A 231 5.97 13.35 -14.11
CA TRP A 231 4.98 13.70 -13.10
C TRP A 231 4.96 12.67 -11.98
N LEU A 232 4.64 13.15 -10.78
CA LEU A 232 4.56 12.38 -9.55
C LEU A 232 3.28 12.76 -8.81
N VAL A 233 2.45 11.78 -8.47
CA VAL A 233 1.32 11.94 -7.56
C VAL A 233 1.69 11.29 -6.24
N ILE A 234 1.56 12.06 -5.15
CA ILE A 234 1.79 11.61 -3.78
C ILE A 234 0.49 11.76 -3.01
N GLY A 235 0.01 10.65 -2.45
CA GLY A 235 -1.15 10.60 -1.55
C GLY A 235 -2.38 10.02 -2.19
#